data_AF-A0A2V6SFB0-F1
#
_entry.id   AF-A0A2V6SFB0-F1
#
_cell.length_a   1.000
_cell.length_b   1.000
_cell.length_c   1.000
_cell.angle_alpha   90.00
_cell.angle_beta   90.00
_cell.angle_gamma   90.00
#
_symmetry.space_group_name_H-M   'P 1'
#
loop_
_entity.id
_entity.type
_entity.pdbx_description
1 polymer ?
#
loop_
_entity_poly.entity_id
_entity_poly.type
_entity_poly.pdbx_seq_one_letter_code
_entity_poly.pdbx_strand_id
1 'polypeptide(L)' 'AEGDWRPTRVVVLEFPTMAAARRWYDSEEYRSPKALRLRSARTHLVFVEGV' A
#
# COMPACT_ATOMS: atom_id res chain seq x y z
N ALA A 1 -4.85 23.76 -10.90
CA ALA A 1 -4.29 22.63 -11.66
C ALA A 1 -5.09 21.39 -11.30
N GLU A 2 -5.11 20.36 -12.14
CA GLU A 2 -5.79 19.12 -11.81
C GLU A 2 -5.18 18.50 -10.55
N GLY A 3 -5.95 18.56 -9.45
CA GLY A 3 -5.64 18.08 -8.10
C GLY A 3 -4.80 19.00 -7.20
N ASP A 4 -5.08 18.98 -5.89
CA ASP A 4 -4.27 19.59 -4.80
C ASP A 4 -3.53 18.54 -3.94
N TRP A 5 -3.49 17.29 -4.38
CA TRP A 5 -2.80 16.21 -3.66
C TRP A 5 -1.27 16.35 -3.78
N ARG A 6 -0.59 16.50 -2.63
CA ARG A 6 0.86 16.74 -2.54
C ARG A 6 1.54 15.72 -1.63
N PRO A 7 1.69 14.44 -2.06
CA PRO A 7 2.33 13.43 -1.24
C PRO A 7 3.85 13.69 -1.13
N THR A 8 4.42 13.49 0.05
CA THR A 8 5.89 13.50 0.22
C THR A 8 6.55 12.25 -0.39
N ARG A 9 5.81 11.13 -0.44
CA ARG A 9 6.29 9.85 -0.97
C ARG A 9 5.15 9.05 -1.59
N VAL A 10 5.41 8.46 -2.76
CA VAL A 10 4.53 7.52 -3.45
C VAL A 10 5.28 6.21 -3.65
N VAL A 11 4.60 5.09 -3.46
CA VAL A 11 5.15 3.74 -3.66
C VAL A 11 4.13 2.94 -4.47
N VAL A 12 4.62 2.25 -5.50
CA VAL A 12 3.82 1.32 -6.31
C VAL A 12 4.43 -0.07 -6.16
N LEU A 13 3.59 -1.07 -5.89
CA LEU A 13 3.98 -2.47 -5.79
C LEU A 13 3.14 -3.26 -6.79
N GLU A 14 3.79 -3.99 -7.68
CA GLU A 14 3.13 -4.86 -8.65
C GLU A 14 3.11 -6.30 -8.11
N PHE A 15 1.97 -6.97 -8.31
CA PHE A 15 1.78 -8.36 -7.98
C PHE A 15 1.17 -9.09 -9.17
N PRO A 16 1.43 -10.42 -9.34
CA PRO A 16 0.86 -11.17 -10.45
C PRO A 16 -0.67 -11.21 -10.48
N THR A 17 -1.33 -11.06 -9.32
CA THR A 17 -2.79 -11.01 -9.19
C THR A 17 -3.18 -10.15 -7.99
N MET A 18 -4.40 -9.59 -8.00
CA MET A 18 -4.99 -8.91 -6.85
C MET A 18 -5.05 -9.80 -5.59
N ALA A 19 -5.30 -11.10 -5.76
CA ALA A 19 -5.31 -12.04 -4.65
C ALA A 19 -3.91 -12.16 -4.00
N ALA A 20 -2.83 -12.12 -4.78
CA ALA A 20 -1.47 -12.13 -4.24
C ALA A 20 -1.17 -10.83 -3.46
N ALA A 21 -1.62 -9.68 -3.96
CA ALA A 21 -1.46 -8.40 -3.25
C ALA A 21 -2.18 -8.40 -1.89
N ARG A 22 -3.43 -8.92 -1.83
CA ARG A 22 -4.15 -9.08 -0.56
C ARG A 22 -3.44 -10.03 0.39
N ARG A 23 -3.02 -11.21 -0.09
CA ARG A 23 -2.31 -12.20 0.75
C ARG A 23 -1.04 -11.63 1.34
N TRP A 24 -0.27 -10.87 0.57
CA TRP A 24 0.92 -10.17 1.08
C TRP A 24 0.54 -9.14 2.16
N TYR A 25 -0.47 -8.32 1.93
CA TYR A 25 -0.87 -7.28 2.89
C TYR A 25 -1.37 -7.82 4.24
N ASP A 26 -1.92 -9.03 4.22
CA ASP A 26 -2.47 -9.72 5.39
C ASP A 26 -1.55 -10.82 5.93
N SER A 27 -0.33 -10.96 5.37
CA SER A 27 0.62 -12.01 5.78
C SER A 27 1.17 -11.79 7.19
N GLU A 28 1.58 -12.88 7.83
CA GLU A 28 2.21 -12.86 9.16
C GLU A 28 3.51 -12.05 9.13
N GLU A 29 4.31 -12.27 8.10
CA GLU A 29 5.62 -11.65 7.90
C GLU A 29 5.50 -10.13 7.73
N TYR A 30 4.42 -9.65 7.10
CA TYR A 30 4.19 -8.22 6.91
C TYR A 30 3.49 -7.54 8.10
N ARG A 31 2.96 -8.30 9.07
CA ARG A 31 2.19 -7.73 10.19
C ARG A 31 2.99 -6.74 11.03
N SER A 32 4.20 -7.12 11.47
CA SER A 32 5.05 -6.25 12.29
C SER A 32 5.53 -5.00 11.54
N PRO A 33 6.04 -5.10 10.29
CA PRO A 33 6.34 -3.92 9.47
C PRO A 33 5.14 -3.01 9.21
N LYS A 34 3.95 -3.58 8.93
CA LYS A 34 2.71 -2.83 8.74
C LYS A 34 2.33 -2.06 9.99
N ALA A 35 2.39 -2.68 11.16
CA ALA A 35 2.10 -2.01 12.43
C ALA A 35 3.07 -0.85 12.70
N LEU A 36 4.37 -1.03 12.44
CA LEU A 36 5.35 0.06 12.55
C LEU A 36 5.01 1.22 11.60
N ARG A 37 4.74 0.93 10.32
CA ARG A 37 4.39 1.95 9.32
C ARG A 37 3.16 2.77 9.74
N LEU A 38 2.13 2.12 10.27
CA LEU A 38 0.89 2.80 10.70
C LEU A 38 1.11 3.71 11.92
N ARG A 39 2.05 3.37 12.81
CA ARG A 39 2.42 4.24 13.94
C ARG A 39 3.30 5.41 13.53
N SER A 40 4.17 5.20 12.54
CA SER A 40 5.17 6.18 12.13
C SER A 40 4.70 7.15 11.06
N ALA A 41 3.62 6.84 10.33
CA ALA A 41 3.15 7.68 9.24
C ALA A 41 1.64 7.57 9.00
N ARG A 42 1.02 8.69 8.60
CA ARG A 42 -0.31 8.68 7.97
C ARG A 42 -0.13 8.35 6.48
N THR A 43 -0.72 7.24 6.05
CA THR A 43 -0.58 6.74 4.68
C THR A 43 -1.95 6.40 4.11
N HIS A 44 -2.12 6.63 2.82
CA HIS A 44 -3.26 6.11 2.06
C HIS A 44 -2.77 4.88 1.28
N LEU A 45 -3.54 3.79 1.35
CA LEU A 45 -3.28 2.58 0.59
C LEU A 45 -4.50 2.28 -0.25
N VAL A 46 -4.27 2.01 -1.53
CA VAL A 46 -5.29 1.61 -2.49
C VAL A 46 -4.84 0.33 -3.18
N PHE A 47 -5.79 -0.56 -3.46
CA PHE A 47 -5.58 -1.71 -4.34
C PHE A 47 -6.20 -1.37 -5.69
N VAL A 48 -5.48 -1.63 -6.77
CA VAL A 48 -5.92 -1.36 -8.14
C VAL A 48 -5.79 -2.66 -8.93
N GLU A 49 -6.88 -3.08 -9.58
CA GLU A 49 -6.85 -4.19 -10.53
C GLU A 49 -6.40 -3.64 -11.88
N GLY A 50 -5.47 -4.32 -12.53
CA GLY A 50 -5.08 -3.99 -13.91
C GLY A 50 -6.23 -4.28 -14.88
N VAL A 51 -6.26 -3.55 -16.00
CA VAL A 51 -7.17 -3.79 -17.13
C VAL A 51 -6.50 -4.63 -18.20
#